data_AF-L0ANT7-F1
#
_entry.id   AF-L0ANT7-F1
#
_cell.length_a   1.000
_cell.length_b   1.000
_cell.length_c   1.000
_cell.angle_alpha   90.00
_cell.angle_beta   90.00
_cell.angle_gamma   90.00
#
_symmetry.space_group_name_H-M   'P 1'
#
loop_
_entity.id
_entity.type
_entity.pdbx_description
1 polymer ?
#
loop_
_entity_poly.entity_id
_entity_poly.type
_entity_poly.pdbx_seq_one_letter_code
_entity_poly.pdbx_strand_id
1 'polypeptide(L)'
;MVVAVTNATASSSDAELFDTRFSMGAAALAAISFLLAIVVGWTGYQGSELVVVGMDLDVVSGLAGFMLLFLVSVTSLVAAVYMEPGFDH
;
A
#
# COMPACT_ATOMS: atom_id res chain seq x y z
N MET A 1 15.91 32.07 -37.65
CA MET A 1 15.13 31.97 -36.41
C MET A 1 14.72 30.51 -36.28
N VAL A 2 15.48 29.71 -35.53
CA VAL A 2 15.19 28.29 -35.31
C VAL A 2 14.23 28.23 -34.14
N VAL A 3 12.99 27.83 -34.39
CA VAL A 3 12.07 27.46 -33.32
C VAL A 3 12.58 26.12 -32.79
N ALA A 4 13.15 26.13 -31.59
CA ALA A 4 13.33 24.89 -30.85
C ALA A 4 11.94 24.33 -30.59
N VAL A 5 11.58 23.27 -31.30
CA VAL A 5 10.46 22.44 -30.91
C VAL A 5 10.87 21.82 -29.59
N THR A 6 10.42 22.40 -28.48
CA THR A 6 10.35 21.67 -27.23
C THR A 6 9.43 20.50 -27.54
N ASN A 7 10.03 19.32 -27.76
CA ASN A 7 9.33 18.05 -27.70
C ASN A 7 8.84 17.94 -26.24
N ALA A 8 7.73 18.60 -25.95
CA ALA A 8 6.90 18.22 -24.84
C ALA A 8 6.38 16.83 -25.24
N THR A 9 7.15 15.81 -24.91
CA THR A 9 6.57 14.51 -24.57
C THR A 9 5.71 14.79 -23.35
N ALA A 10 4.54 15.38 -23.58
CA ALA A 10 3.44 15.30 -22.66
C ALA A 10 3.05 13.82 -22.66
N SER A 11 3.80 13.02 -21.88
CA SER A 11 3.36 11.69 -21.46
C SER A 11 2.21 11.92 -20.49
N SER A 12 1.08 12.36 -21.04
CA SER A 12 -0.19 12.29 -20.36
C SER A 12 -0.49 10.80 -20.22
N SER A 13 -0.41 10.27 -18.99
CA SER A 13 -1.34 9.25 -18.46
C SER A 13 -0.78 8.32 -17.38
N ASP A 14 0.43 8.49 -16.86
CA ASP A 14 0.93 7.54 -15.87
C ASP A 14 0.97 8.17 -14.48
N ALA A 15 0.04 7.74 -13.62
CA ALA A 15 0.20 7.86 -12.18
C ALA A 15 1.50 7.14 -11.81
N GLU A 16 2.59 7.90 -11.73
CA GLU A 16 3.95 7.42 -11.59
C GLU A 16 4.21 6.95 -10.14
N LEU A 17 3.49 5.89 -9.76
CA LEU A 17 3.44 5.29 -8.42
C LEU A 17 4.81 4.74 -7.95
N PHE A 18 5.76 4.66 -8.87
CA PHE A 18 7.10 4.12 -8.64
C PHE A 18 8.21 5.12 -8.93
N ASP A 19 7.87 6.34 -9.31
CA ASP A 19 8.85 7.32 -9.76
C ASP A 19 9.50 8.06 -8.58
N THR A 20 8.84 8.05 -7.42
CA THR A 20 9.41 8.57 -6.17
C THR A 20 9.62 7.51 -5.12
N ARG A 21 10.68 7.69 -4.32
CA ARG A 21 11.01 6.83 -3.18
C ARG A 21 9.87 6.75 -2.17
N PHE A 22 9.14 7.87 -1.99
CA PHE A 22 7.99 7.92 -1.09
C PHE A 22 6.82 7.10 -1.63
N SER A 23 6.41 7.31 -2.88
CA SER A 23 5.29 6.58 -3.48
C SER A 23 5.58 5.08 -3.57
N MET A 24 6.81 4.70 -3.95
CA MET A 24 7.27 3.31 -3.94
C MET A 24 7.23 2.70 -2.52
N GLY A 25 7.65 3.45 -1.51
CA GLY A 25 7.59 3.03 -0.11
C GLY A 25 6.15 2.84 0.38
N ALA A 26 5.26 3.76 0.05
CA ALA A 26 3.84 3.69 0.38
C ALA A 26 3.12 2.54 -0.34
N ALA A 27 3.47 2.28 -1.60
CA ALA A 27 2.98 1.13 -2.36
C ALA A 27 3.44 -0.20 -1.76
N ALA A 28 4.72 -0.30 -1.39
CA ALA A 28 5.26 -1.48 -0.72
C ALA A 28 4.58 -1.73 0.63
N LEU A 29 4.38 -0.66 1.43
CA LEU A 29 3.67 -0.75 2.70
C LEU A 29 2.22 -1.21 2.49
N ALA A 30 1.52 -0.66 1.50
CA ALA A 30 0.15 -1.05 1.17
C ALA A 30 0.06 -2.55 0.86
N ALA A 31 0.99 -3.07 0.04
CA ALA A 31 1.05 -4.48 -0.33
C ALA A 31 1.35 -5.39 0.87
N ILE A 32 2.32 -5.03 1.70
CA ILE A 32 2.70 -5.80 2.89
C ILE A 32 1.53 -5.82 3.89
N SER A 33 0.93 -4.67 4.19
CA SER A 33 -0.22 -4.58 5.10
C SER A 33 -1.41 -5.36 4.58
N PHE A 34 -1.64 -5.41 3.27
CA PHE A 34 -2.71 -6.22 2.67
C PHE A 34 -2.49 -7.72 2.89
N LEU A 35 -1.26 -8.19 2.64
CA LEU A 35 -0.91 -9.60 2.86
C LEU A 35 -1.05 -9.97 4.34
N LEU A 36 -0.60 -9.10 5.24
CA LEU A 36 -0.78 -9.31 6.68
C LEU A 36 -2.25 -9.33 7.08
N ALA A 37 -3.08 -8.46 6.50
CA ALA A 37 -4.52 -8.47 6.75
C ALA A 37 -5.11 -9.84 6.41
N ILE A 38 -4.82 -10.36 5.22
CA ILE A 38 -5.28 -11.69 4.79
C ILE A 38 -4.83 -12.78 5.76
N VAL A 39 -3.55 -12.80 6.14
CA VAL A 39 -3.01 -13.81 7.07
C VAL A 39 -3.72 -13.76 8.42
N VAL A 40 -3.91 -12.57 8.99
CA VAL A 40 -4.59 -12.41 10.29
C VAL A 40 -6.06 -12.80 10.21
N GLY A 41 -6.77 -12.36 9.15
CA GLY A 41 -8.17 -12.72 8.94
C GLY A 41 -8.36 -14.23 8.72
N TRP A 42 -7.48 -14.85 7.94
CA TRP A 42 -7.46 -16.29 7.72
C TRP A 42 -7.16 -17.07 9.00
N THR A 43 -6.18 -16.63 9.79
CA THR A 43 -5.81 -17.30 11.05
C THR A 43 -6.94 -17.23 12.07
N GLY A 44 -7.60 -16.07 12.21
CA GLY A 44 -8.78 -15.96 13.06
C GLY A 44 -9.99 -16.73 12.53
N TYR A 45 -10.16 -16.86 11.21
CA TYR A 45 -11.19 -17.74 10.64
C TYR A 45 -10.96 -19.22 11.00
N GLN A 46 -9.70 -19.65 11.09
CA GLN A 46 -9.35 -20.99 11.55
C GLN A 46 -9.42 -21.15 13.08
N GLY A 47 -9.63 -20.07 13.84
CA GLY A 47 -9.59 -20.14 15.30
C GLY A 47 -8.21 -20.57 15.83
N SER A 48 -7.13 -20.21 15.14
CA SER A 48 -5.78 -20.74 15.38
C SER A 48 -4.83 -19.69 15.97
N GLU A 49 -3.71 -20.16 16.49
CA GLU A 49 -2.64 -19.32 17.03
C GLU A 49 -1.86 -18.60 15.92
N LEU A 50 -1.59 -17.31 16.11
CA LEU A 50 -0.77 -16.53 15.21
C LEU A 50 0.71 -16.95 15.34
N VAL A 51 1.26 -17.63 14.33
CA VAL A 51 2.62 -18.23 14.33
C VAL A 51 3.73 -17.27 14.79
N VAL A 52 3.60 -15.97 14.53
CA VAL A 52 4.62 -14.96 14.85
C VAL A 52 4.48 -14.38 16.27
N VAL A 53 3.25 -14.32 16.80
CA VAL A 53 2.93 -13.58 18.04
C VAL A 53 2.53 -14.51 19.19
N GLY A 54 2.17 -15.76 18.88
CA GLY A 54 1.74 -16.77 19.85
C GLY A 54 0.39 -16.47 20.50
N MET A 55 -0.47 -15.70 19.82
CA MET A 55 -1.78 -15.30 20.33
C MET A 55 -2.86 -16.09 19.61
N ASP A 56 -3.76 -16.70 20.38
CA ASP A 56 -4.98 -17.31 19.85
C ASP A 56 -5.91 -16.26 19.26
N LEU A 57 -6.24 -16.42 17.98
CA LEU A 57 -7.21 -15.58 17.30
C LEU A 57 -8.49 -16.35 17.08
N ASP A 58 -9.59 -15.79 17.58
CA ASP A 58 -10.94 -16.18 17.20
C ASP A 58 -11.40 -15.33 16.00
N VAL A 59 -12.54 -15.69 15.42
CA VAL A 59 -13.15 -14.98 14.29
C VAL A 59 -13.29 -13.48 14.56
N VAL A 60 -13.69 -13.09 15.77
CA VAL A 60 -13.89 -11.67 16.09
C VAL A 60 -12.58 -10.89 16.11
N SER A 61 -11.55 -11.41 16.77
CA SER A 61 -10.24 -10.76 16.84
C SER A 61 -9.50 -10.80 15.50
N GLY A 62 -9.65 -11.89 14.74
CA GLY A 62 -9.15 -12.01 13.37
C GLY A 62 -9.76 -10.98 12.41
N LEU A 63 -11.08 -10.80 12.47
CA LEU A 63 -11.77 -9.78 11.68
C LEU A 63 -11.38 -8.36 12.11
N ALA A 64 -11.26 -8.10 13.41
CA ALA A 64 -10.80 -6.80 13.90
C ALA A 64 -9.38 -6.47 13.40
N GLY A 65 -8.46 -7.44 13.49
CA GLY A 65 -7.10 -7.30 12.96
C GLY A 65 -7.06 -7.11 11.44
N PHE A 66 -7.88 -7.89 10.70
CA PHE A 66 -8.06 -7.73 9.27
C PHE A 66 -8.51 -6.31 8.92
N MET A 67 -9.57 -5.79 9.56
CA MET A 67 -10.10 -4.46 9.25
C MET A 67 -9.09 -3.35 9.51
N LEU A 68 -8.29 -3.44 10.59
CA LEU A 68 -7.25 -2.45 10.88
C LEU A 68 -6.11 -2.49 9.86
N LEU A 69 -5.58 -3.68 9.54
CA LEU A 69 -4.50 -3.82 8.56
C LEU A 69 -4.96 -3.46 7.15
N PHE A 70 -6.21 -3.79 6.82
CA PHE A 70 -6.82 -3.42 5.56
C PHE A 70 -7.01 -1.90 5.45
N LEU A 71 -7.42 -1.23 6.54
CA LEU A 71 -7.48 0.24 6.57
C LEU A 71 -6.11 0.85 6.28
N VAL A 72 -5.06 0.38 6.95
CA VAL A 72 -3.68 0.85 6.73
C VAL A 72 -3.22 0.60 5.29
N SER A 73 -3.57 -0.56 4.74
CA SER A 73 -3.26 -0.88 3.34
C SER A 73 -3.91 0.10 2.37
N VAL A 74 -5.22 0.36 2.54
CA VAL A 74 -5.97 1.28 1.68
C VAL A 74 -5.46 2.71 1.83
N THR A 75 -5.22 3.21 3.05
CA THR A 75 -4.72 4.57 3.25
C THR A 75 -3.31 4.75 2.70
N SER A 76 -2.45 3.73 2.84
CA SER A 76 -1.11 3.73 2.26
C SER A 76 -1.16 3.68 0.73
N LEU A 77 -2.10 2.92 0.14
CA LEU A 77 -2.30 2.89 -1.30
C LEU A 77 -2.78 4.25 -1.82
N VAL A 78 -3.73 4.87 -1.12
CA VAL A 78 -4.18 6.23 -1.43
C VAL A 78 -3.02 7.22 -1.34
N ALA A 79 -2.17 7.11 -0.32
CA ALA A 79 -0.96 7.93 -0.21
C ALA A 79 0.00 7.68 -1.38
N ALA A 80 0.19 6.44 -1.83
CA ALA A 80 1.01 6.13 -2.99
C ALA A 80 0.45 6.73 -4.28
N VAL A 81 -0.86 6.67 -4.49
CA VAL A 81 -1.52 7.19 -5.69
C VAL A 81 -1.57 8.72 -5.73
N TYR A 82 -1.83 9.37 -4.60
CA TYR A 82 -2.12 10.80 -4.55
C TYR A 82 -1.01 11.68 -3.98
N MET A 83 0.05 11.10 -3.40
CA MET A 83 1.24 11.91 -3.11
C MET A 83 2.01 12.15 -4.41
N GLU A 84 1.91 13.38 -4.88
CA GLU A 84 2.73 13.98 -5.93
C GLU A 84 4.23 13.76 -5.61
N PRO A 85 5.12 13.70 -6.62
CA PRO A 85 6.59 13.70 -6.45
C PRO A 85 7.12 14.96 -5.72
N GLY A 86 6.75 15.14 -4.46
CA GLY A 86 6.94 16.38 -3.69
C GLY A 86 8.18 16.39 -2.81
N PHE A 87 8.98 15.33 -2.81
CA PHE A 87 10.23 15.24 -2.04
C PHE A 87 11.38 14.69 -2.87
N ASP A 88 11.51 15.18 -4.10
CA ASP A 88 12.77 15.06 -4.85
C ASP A 88 13.71 16.15 -4.34
N HIS A 89 14.77 15.75 -3.63
CA HIS A 89 15.92 16.58 -3.32
C HIS A 89 17.05 16.18 -4.27
#